data_AF-G2QWT9-F1
#
_entry.id   AF-G2QWT9-F1
#
_cell.length_a   1.000
_cell.length_b   1.000
_cell.length_c   1.000
_cell.angle_alpha   90.00
_cell.angle_beta   90.00
_cell.angle_gamma   90.00
#
_symmetry.space_group_name_H-M   'P 1'
#
loop_
_entity.id
_entity.type
_entity.pdbx_description
1 polymer ?
#
loop_
_entity_poly.entity_id
_entity_poly.type
_entity_poly.pdbx_seq_one_letter_code
_entity_poly.pdbx_strand_id
1 'polypeptide(L)'
;MARWNASKTAIPPERSKELEIDIRDREFNGLSEEDLVAVTPRLRLLASAAKASRIPYEIDHSEHYKLLVRAVSNLLSTELALFTFAQIIDGLPTADVAWDRRYPGLSGAHPIEEHEDICPGVLERARRFRADFDPGILSFDPKPLRAFRKAAPGSRLFNTRLIELAAVAMHQIGTLLFQLELRMHDGDIERISQWSEESPGGERGLPLRPTLFSHHGYLDHDVYPDGVADVVGYWAEDRILGGVAVFDRASEQLAPQFPPNVYFHSCRQRATHRYYQLRDDQQQALLDFLLAENPAPSAAPIPILADDGNVVRVDQEQALVRQLYRDVWERKPPTREYLKLVSSRPRSTVDYPEYKAFIKHINTTSDHGVEGGDAGGSTEGERKRKREDSQDGQT
;
A
#
# COMPACT_ATOMS: atom_id res chain seq x y z
N MET A 1 42.51 -15.61 29.09
CA MET A 1 41.95 -14.30 29.49
C MET A 1 41.77 -13.51 28.20
N ALA A 2 40.61 -13.01 27.76
CA ALA A 2 39.40 -12.59 28.46
C ALA A 2 38.15 -12.97 27.66
N ARG A 3 37.06 -13.28 28.38
CA ARG A 3 35.71 -13.51 27.87
C ARG A 3 35.08 -12.16 27.52
N TRP A 4 34.53 -12.01 26.31
CA TRP A 4 33.69 -10.88 25.97
C TRP A 4 32.22 -11.28 26.19
N ASN A 5 31.67 -10.85 27.32
CA ASN A 5 30.26 -11.00 27.64
C ASN A 5 29.45 -9.95 26.84
N ALA A 6 28.78 -10.38 25.77
CA ALA A 6 27.72 -9.61 25.16
C ALA A 6 26.47 -9.72 26.05
N SER A 7 26.22 -8.68 26.85
CA SER A 7 24.97 -8.55 27.60
C SER A 7 23.81 -8.37 26.61
N LYS A 8 23.02 -9.43 26.43
CA LYS A 8 21.70 -9.37 25.79
C LYS A 8 20.76 -8.59 26.69
N THR A 9 20.66 -7.28 26.52
CA THR A 9 19.53 -6.52 27.06
C THR A 9 18.34 -6.69 26.13
N ALA A 10 17.67 -7.85 26.23
CA ALA A 10 16.31 -7.98 25.77
C ALA A 10 15.43 -7.00 26.56
N ILE A 11 14.65 -6.17 25.87
CA ILE A 11 13.69 -5.28 26.52
C ILE A 11 12.62 -6.17 27.18
N PRO A 12 12.36 -6.02 28.50
CA PRO A 12 11.33 -6.79 29.18
C PRO A 12 9.96 -6.52 28.56
N PRO A 13 9.09 -7.54 28.44
CA PRO A 13 7.76 -7.41 27.82
C PRO A 13 6.87 -6.34 28.48
N GLU A 14 7.12 -5.98 29.73
CA GLU A 14 6.41 -4.92 30.46
C GLU A 14 6.72 -3.52 29.90
N ARG A 15 7.96 -3.25 29.45
CA ARG A 15 8.33 -1.99 28.77
C ARG A 15 7.81 -1.90 27.34
N SER A 16 7.43 -3.02 26.71
CA SER A 16 6.75 -2.98 25.41
C SER A 16 5.34 -2.40 25.56
N LYS A 17 4.63 -2.74 26.63
CA LYS A 17 3.25 -2.29 26.90
C LYS A 17 3.17 -0.83 27.31
N GLU A 18 4.09 -0.33 28.13
CA GLU A 18 4.14 1.09 28.51
C GLU A 18 4.32 2.01 27.28
N LEU A 19 4.98 1.50 26.24
CA LEU A 19 5.24 2.25 25.03
C LEU A 19 4.17 2.14 23.96
N GLU A 20 3.41 1.05 23.95
CA GLU A 20 2.13 1.02 23.23
C GLU A 20 1.13 2.03 23.83
N ILE A 21 1.23 2.34 25.13
CA ILE A 21 0.33 3.29 25.81
C ILE A 21 0.72 4.76 25.56
N ASP A 22 2.01 5.15 25.71
CA ASP A 22 2.47 6.54 25.46
C ASP A 22 2.37 6.94 23.97
N ILE A 23 2.48 5.98 23.05
CA ILE A 23 2.25 6.22 21.62
C ILE A 23 0.76 6.48 21.34
N ARG A 24 -0.17 5.74 21.96
CA ARG A 24 -1.62 5.87 21.70
C ARG A 24 -2.20 7.24 22.06
N ASP A 25 -1.80 7.84 23.19
CA ASP A 25 -2.32 9.14 23.62
C ASP A 25 -1.76 10.31 22.78
N ARG A 26 -0.53 10.17 22.27
CA ARG A 26 0.11 11.19 21.40
C ARG A 26 -0.27 11.06 19.93
N GLU A 27 -0.62 9.85 19.46
CA GLU A 27 -1.05 9.59 18.09
C GLU A 27 -2.37 10.28 17.72
N PHE A 28 -3.30 10.46 18.67
CA PHE A 28 -4.58 11.14 18.40
C PHE A 28 -4.41 12.63 18.06
N ASN A 29 -3.34 13.25 18.54
CA ASN A 29 -3.00 14.65 18.27
C ASN A 29 -1.80 14.78 17.30
N GLY A 30 -1.24 13.68 16.82
CA GLY A 30 0.01 13.65 16.05
C GLY A 30 1.26 13.98 16.88
N LEU A 31 2.40 13.46 16.43
CA LEU A 31 3.71 13.78 17.00
C LEU A 31 4.22 15.13 16.47
N SER A 32 5.06 15.81 17.26
CA SER A 32 5.92 16.86 16.72
C SER A 32 7.06 16.24 15.90
N GLU A 33 7.71 17.02 15.03
CA GLU A 33 8.90 16.57 14.30
C GLU A 33 10.02 16.12 15.26
N GLU A 34 10.22 16.83 16.38
CA GLU A 34 11.20 16.45 17.40
C GLU A 34 10.88 15.10 18.05
N ASP A 35 9.60 14.87 18.40
CA ASP A 35 9.14 13.58 18.94
C ASP A 35 9.32 12.45 17.91
N LEU A 36 9.05 12.72 16.63
CA LEU A 36 9.21 11.75 15.55
C LEU A 36 10.68 11.33 15.39
N VAL A 37 11.60 12.29 15.43
CA VAL A 37 13.04 12.03 15.43
C VAL A 37 13.45 11.21 16.65
N ALA A 38 12.90 11.50 17.83
CA ALA A 38 13.18 10.77 19.06
C ALA A 38 12.65 9.32 19.04
N VAL A 39 11.50 9.08 18.42
CA VAL A 39 10.88 7.74 18.28
C VAL A 39 11.56 6.88 17.21
N THR A 40 12.14 7.48 16.18
CA THR A 40 12.71 6.75 15.03
C THR A 40 13.77 5.69 15.42
N PRO A 41 14.79 5.98 16.26
CA PRO A 41 15.77 4.97 16.70
C PRO A 41 15.13 3.76 17.40
N ARG A 42 14.04 4.01 18.12
CA ARG A 42 13.31 2.98 18.85
C ARG A 42 12.54 2.07 17.89
N LEU A 43 11.85 2.64 16.91
CA LEU A 43 11.19 1.86 15.86
C LEU A 43 12.20 1.01 15.08
N ARG A 44 13.37 1.57 14.76
CA ARG A 44 14.46 0.83 14.11
C ARG A 44 14.92 -0.37 14.96
N LEU A 45 15.05 -0.19 16.27
CA LEU A 45 15.41 -1.29 17.17
C LEU A 45 14.34 -2.40 17.18
N LEU A 46 13.05 -2.02 17.21
CA LEU A 46 11.94 -2.97 17.12
C LEU A 46 11.94 -3.72 15.78
N ALA A 47 12.16 -3.01 14.68
CA ALA A 47 12.23 -3.56 13.33
C ALA A 47 13.37 -4.57 13.19
N SER A 48 14.57 -4.21 13.65
CA SER A 48 15.74 -5.09 13.65
C SER A 48 15.51 -6.33 14.54
N ALA A 49 14.91 -6.15 15.72
CA ALA A 49 14.60 -7.28 16.60
C ALA A 49 13.55 -8.22 15.98
N ALA A 50 12.52 -7.68 15.35
CA ALA A 50 11.50 -8.45 14.65
C ALA A 50 12.11 -9.25 13.50
N LYS A 51 12.92 -8.61 12.63
CA LYS A 51 13.66 -9.29 11.55
C LYS A 51 14.54 -10.41 12.07
N ALA A 52 15.33 -10.16 13.12
CA ALA A 52 16.22 -11.16 13.71
C ALA A 52 15.48 -12.33 14.38
N SER A 53 14.21 -12.13 14.76
CA SER A 53 13.37 -13.19 15.34
C SER A 53 12.67 -14.06 14.30
N ARG A 54 12.68 -13.67 13.02
CA ARG A 54 12.05 -14.45 11.95
C ARG A 54 12.74 -15.81 11.83
N ILE A 55 11.94 -16.84 11.64
CA ILE A 55 12.42 -18.21 11.45
C ILE A 55 12.26 -18.61 9.98
N PRO A 56 13.26 -19.31 9.39
CA PRO A 56 13.12 -19.87 8.06
C PRO A 56 11.91 -20.79 7.97
N TYR A 57 11.26 -20.82 6.82
CA TYR A 57 10.19 -21.77 6.59
C TYR A 57 10.75 -23.18 6.37
N GLU A 58 10.60 -24.04 7.37
CA GLU A 58 11.15 -25.39 7.33
C GLU A 58 10.47 -26.26 6.27
N ILE A 59 11.27 -27.00 5.51
CA ILE A 59 10.81 -28.00 4.55
C ILE A 59 10.50 -29.29 5.33
N ASP A 60 9.30 -29.37 5.89
CA ASP A 60 8.83 -30.52 6.68
C ASP A 60 7.87 -31.44 5.91
N HIS A 61 7.50 -31.08 4.67
CA HIS A 61 6.54 -31.76 3.81
C HIS A 61 5.16 -32.03 4.44
N SER A 62 4.82 -31.32 5.51
CA SER A 62 3.49 -31.34 6.13
C SER A 62 2.41 -30.86 5.16
N GLU A 63 1.16 -31.09 5.52
CA GLU A 63 0.02 -30.54 4.78
C GLU A 63 0.11 -29.00 4.73
N HIS A 64 0.36 -28.35 5.86
CA HIS A 64 0.58 -26.90 5.93
C HIS A 64 1.69 -26.40 5.00
N TYR A 65 2.82 -27.13 4.93
CA TYR A 65 3.90 -26.86 3.98
C TYR A 65 3.40 -26.87 2.54
N LYS A 66 2.74 -27.96 2.13
CA LYS A 66 2.23 -28.11 0.77
C LYS A 66 1.23 -27.00 0.42
N LEU A 67 0.35 -26.64 1.35
CA LEU A 67 -0.67 -25.59 1.13
C LEU A 67 -0.05 -24.19 1.03
N LEU A 68 0.95 -23.84 1.85
CA LEU A 68 1.62 -22.55 1.71
C LEU A 68 2.45 -22.47 0.42
N VAL A 69 3.20 -23.52 0.10
CA VAL A 69 3.98 -23.58 -1.15
C VAL A 69 3.08 -23.47 -2.37
N ARG A 70 1.92 -24.16 -2.35
CA ARG A 70 0.90 -24.03 -3.39
C ARG A 70 0.38 -22.60 -3.50
N ALA A 71 0.01 -21.97 -2.38
CA ALA A 71 -0.47 -20.59 -2.37
C ALA A 71 0.53 -19.60 -2.97
N VAL A 72 1.80 -19.69 -2.57
CA VAL A 72 2.87 -18.84 -3.12
C VAL A 72 3.11 -19.15 -4.60
N SER A 73 3.14 -20.42 -4.98
CA SER A 73 3.31 -20.84 -6.39
C SER A 73 2.17 -20.34 -7.27
N ASN A 74 0.93 -20.35 -6.78
CA ASN A 74 -0.23 -19.83 -7.50
C ASN A 74 -0.11 -18.32 -7.71
N LEU A 75 0.29 -17.55 -6.70
CA LEU A 75 0.57 -16.11 -6.86
C LEU A 75 1.68 -15.85 -7.89
N LEU A 76 2.82 -16.54 -7.76
CA LEU A 76 3.93 -16.48 -8.70
C LEU A 76 3.53 -16.91 -10.12
N SER A 77 2.46 -17.70 -10.24
CA SER A 77 2.01 -18.19 -11.54
C SER A 77 1.33 -17.15 -12.41
N THR A 78 0.87 -16.05 -11.80
CA THR A 78 0.14 -14.98 -12.48
C THR A 78 1.04 -14.14 -13.37
N GLU A 79 0.47 -13.61 -14.46
CA GLU A 79 1.17 -12.66 -15.34
C GLU A 79 1.51 -11.36 -14.59
N LEU A 80 0.65 -10.96 -13.65
CA LEU A 80 0.86 -9.77 -12.82
C LEU A 80 2.08 -9.91 -11.91
N ALA A 81 2.25 -11.05 -11.24
CA ALA A 81 3.45 -11.31 -10.43
C ALA A 81 4.70 -11.39 -11.30
N LEU A 82 4.63 -12.08 -12.45
CA LEU A 82 5.74 -12.14 -13.40
C LEU A 82 6.18 -10.74 -13.85
N PHE A 83 5.23 -9.91 -14.27
CA PHE A 83 5.50 -8.54 -14.75
C PHE A 83 5.97 -7.61 -13.64
N THR A 84 5.45 -7.75 -12.43
CA THR A 84 5.88 -6.96 -11.26
C THR A 84 7.33 -7.26 -10.91
N PHE A 85 7.69 -8.54 -10.81
CA PHE A 85 9.07 -8.93 -10.49
C PHE A 85 10.03 -8.66 -11.64
N ALA A 86 9.58 -8.76 -12.89
CA ALA A 86 10.36 -8.35 -14.05
C ALA A 86 10.77 -6.88 -13.96
N GLN A 87 9.86 -5.97 -13.60
CA GLN A 87 10.20 -4.54 -13.42
C GLN A 87 11.28 -4.33 -12.35
N ILE A 88 11.22 -5.06 -11.23
CA ILE A 88 12.27 -4.97 -10.19
C ILE A 88 13.63 -5.44 -10.73
N ILE A 89 13.65 -6.52 -11.52
CA ILE A 89 14.85 -7.06 -12.15
C ILE A 89 15.41 -6.09 -13.20
N ASP A 90 14.52 -5.46 -13.98
CA ASP A 90 14.87 -4.40 -14.93
C ASP A 90 15.53 -3.23 -14.20
N GLY A 91 14.97 -2.86 -13.03
CA GLY A 91 15.44 -1.76 -12.20
C GLY A 91 14.61 -0.48 -12.37
N LEU A 92 13.66 -0.46 -13.30
CA LEU A 92 12.67 0.60 -13.48
C LEU A 92 11.26 0.02 -13.67
N PRO A 93 10.21 0.68 -13.13
CA PRO A 93 8.85 0.38 -13.55
C PRO A 93 8.62 0.88 -14.99
N THR A 94 7.67 0.30 -15.70
CA THR A 94 7.17 0.90 -16.94
C THR A 94 6.45 2.22 -16.65
N ALA A 95 6.36 3.11 -17.63
CA ALA A 95 5.71 4.41 -17.52
C ALA A 95 4.29 4.29 -16.93
N ASP A 96 3.46 3.42 -17.50
CA ASP A 96 2.08 3.18 -17.05
C ASP A 96 2.02 2.78 -15.58
N VAL A 97 2.93 1.90 -15.14
CA VAL A 97 2.99 1.45 -13.75
C VAL A 97 3.51 2.54 -12.82
N ALA A 98 4.46 3.34 -13.28
CA ALA A 98 5.03 4.44 -12.52
C ALA A 98 3.99 5.54 -12.25
N TRP A 99 3.10 5.79 -13.22
CA TRP A 99 2.03 6.78 -13.14
C TRP A 99 0.74 6.26 -12.48
N ASP A 100 0.50 4.94 -12.46
CA ASP A 100 -0.65 4.31 -11.79
C ASP A 100 -0.52 4.32 -10.27
N ARG A 101 -0.73 5.51 -9.68
CA ARG A 101 -0.64 5.74 -8.24
C ARG A 101 -1.60 6.80 -7.74
N ARG A 102 -2.05 6.62 -6.50
CA ARG A 102 -3.07 7.47 -5.86
C ARG A 102 -2.54 8.87 -5.52
N TYR A 103 -1.34 8.94 -4.97
CA TYR A 103 -0.68 10.20 -4.67
C TYR A 103 0.49 10.43 -5.62
N PRO A 104 0.70 11.68 -6.07
CA PRO A 104 1.84 12.02 -6.90
C PRO A 104 3.15 11.55 -6.25
N GLY A 105 3.94 10.83 -7.02
CA GLY A 105 5.34 10.52 -6.70
C GLY A 105 6.28 10.87 -7.83
N LEU A 106 5.72 11.46 -8.89
CA LEU A 106 6.35 11.91 -10.14
C LEU A 106 5.67 13.23 -10.49
N SER A 107 6.38 14.11 -11.20
CA SER A 107 5.86 15.39 -11.70
C SER A 107 6.49 15.72 -13.05
N GLY A 108 5.93 16.72 -13.74
CA GLY A 108 6.47 17.26 -14.98
C GLY A 108 6.68 16.23 -16.09
N ALA A 109 7.60 16.56 -17.00
CA ALA A 109 8.05 15.68 -18.09
C ALA A 109 9.10 14.68 -17.58
N HIS A 110 8.68 13.80 -16.67
CA HIS A 110 9.58 12.82 -16.06
C HIS A 110 10.09 11.84 -17.13
N PRO A 111 11.40 11.56 -17.23
CA PRO A 111 11.98 10.69 -18.27
C PRO A 111 11.55 9.22 -18.19
N ILE A 112 10.71 8.86 -17.21
CA ILE A 112 10.13 7.51 -17.12
C ILE A 112 9.08 7.30 -18.21
N GLU A 113 8.54 8.38 -18.80
CA GLU A 113 7.62 8.33 -19.93
C GLU A 113 8.20 7.58 -21.13
N GLU A 114 9.53 7.55 -21.28
CA GLU A 114 10.21 6.84 -22.37
C GLU A 114 10.33 5.32 -22.10
N HIS A 115 10.07 4.85 -20.87
CA HIS A 115 10.18 3.44 -20.50
C HIS A 115 8.83 2.72 -20.63
N GLU A 116 8.37 2.52 -21.87
CA GLU A 116 7.07 1.90 -22.16
C GLU A 116 7.08 0.37 -21.93
N ASP A 117 8.17 -0.29 -22.31
CA ASP A 117 8.31 -1.75 -22.28
C ASP A 117 9.47 -2.20 -21.40
N ILE A 118 9.35 -3.42 -20.88
CA ILE A 118 10.42 -4.12 -20.15
C ILE A 118 11.58 -4.43 -21.09
N CYS A 119 12.81 -4.25 -20.63
CA CYS A 119 13.99 -4.52 -21.46
C CYS A 119 14.10 -6.00 -21.89
N PRO A 120 14.69 -6.28 -23.07
CA PRO A 120 14.83 -7.64 -23.59
C PRO A 120 15.55 -8.58 -22.60
N GLY A 121 15.02 -9.80 -22.42
CA GLY A 121 15.63 -10.84 -21.57
C GLY A 121 15.24 -10.78 -20.08
N VAL A 122 14.63 -9.68 -19.62
CA VAL A 122 14.21 -9.52 -18.22
C VAL A 122 13.04 -10.42 -17.87
N LEU A 123 12.06 -10.57 -18.77
CA LEU A 123 10.93 -11.48 -18.56
C LEU A 123 11.40 -12.94 -18.47
N GLU A 124 12.36 -13.35 -19.28
CA GLU A 124 12.98 -14.68 -19.23
C GLU A 124 13.69 -14.91 -17.89
N ARG A 125 14.40 -13.89 -17.38
CA ARG A 125 15.03 -13.91 -16.05
C ARG A 125 13.99 -14.11 -14.95
N ALA A 126 12.89 -13.37 -15.00
CA ALA A 126 11.80 -13.49 -14.03
C ALA A 126 11.10 -14.87 -14.10
N ARG A 127 10.88 -15.41 -15.31
CA ARG A 127 10.37 -16.78 -15.50
C ARG A 127 11.31 -17.83 -14.92
N ARG A 128 12.62 -17.66 -15.07
CA ARG A 128 13.62 -18.55 -14.48
C ARG A 128 13.59 -18.49 -12.95
N PHE A 129 13.54 -17.30 -12.37
CA PHE A 129 13.37 -17.15 -10.92
C PHE A 129 12.13 -17.89 -10.41
N ARG A 130 11.00 -17.74 -11.10
CA ARG A 130 9.76 -18.48 -10.78
C ARG A 130 9.96 -19.99 -10.87
N ALA A 131 10.61 -20.49 -11.92
CA ALA A 131 10.82 -21.92 -12.13
C ALA A 131 11.76 -22.54 -11.09
N ASP A 132 12.78 -21.78 -10.68
CA ASP A 132 13.79 -22.17 -9.70
C ASP A 132 13.39 -21.76 -8.26
N PHE A 133 12.15 -21.33 -8.03
CA PHE A 133 11.71 -20.80 -6.74
C PHE A 133 11.80 -21.87 -5.65
N ASP A 134 12.59 -21.57 -4.61
CA ASP A 134 12.72 -22.40 -3.41
C ASP A 134 12.02 -21.72 -2.23
N PRO A 135 10.97 -22.33 -1.64
CA PRO A 135 10.33 -21.83 -0.42
C PRO A 135 11.28 -21.63 0.76
N GLY A 136 12.43 -22.31 0.78
CA GLY A 136 13.46 -22.19 1.82
C GLY A 136 14.08 -20.79 1.94
N ILE A 137 13.92 -19.92 0.93
CA ILE A 137 14.38 -18.53 1.01
C ILE A 137 13.48 -17.65 1.90
N LEU A 138 12.27 -18.12 2.24
CA LEU A 138 11.29 -17.35 3.00
C LEU A 138 11.52 -17.49 4.51
N SER A 139 11.31 -16.38 5.23
CA SER A 139 11.36 -16.32 6.69
C SER A 139 10.12 -15.61 7.24
N PHE A 140 9.55 -16.12 8.32
CA PHE A 140 8.29 -15.60 8.86
C PHE A 140 8.40 -15.26 10.34
N ASP A 141 7.56 -14.32 10.78
CA ASP A 141 7.37 -14.10 12.21
C ASP A 141 6.86 -15.41 12.87
N PRO A 142 7.45 -15.83 14.01
CA PRO A 142 7.08 -17.08 14.65
C PRO A 142 5.60 -17.14 15.08
N LYS A 143 4.98 -16.00 15.42
CA LYS A 143 3.60 -15.95 15.93
C LYS A 143 2.56 -16.34 14.87
N PRO A 144 2.44 -15.67 13.70
CA PRO A 144 1.50 -16.07 12.66
C PRO A 144 1.86 -17.43 12.07
N LEU A 145 3.14 -17.76 11.93
CA LEU A 145 3.56 -19.08 11.42
C LEU A 145 3.14 -20.22 12.35
N ARG A 146 3.31 -20.07 13.67
CA ARG A 146 2.84 -21.05 14.65
C ARG A 146 1.32 -21.14 14.67
N ALA A 147 0.61 -20.02 14.54
CA ALA A 147 -0.85 -20.01 14.47
C ALA A 147 -1.35 -20.75 13.22
N PHE A 148 -0.72 -20.52 12.07
CA PHE A 148 -0.97 -21.25 10.82
C PHE A 148 -0.79 -22.76 11.00
N ARG A 149 0.38 -23.20 11.49
CA ARG A 149 0.72 -24.62 11.70
C ARG A 149 -0.20 -25.33 12.70
N LYS A 150 -0.78 -24.61 13.66
CA LYS A 150 -1.70 -25.18 14.66
C LYS A 150 -3.15 -25.21 14.20
N ALA A 151 -3.55 -24.30 13.31
CA ALA A 151 -4.92 -24.22 12.86
C ALA A 151 -5.24 -25.38 11.91
N ALA A 152 -6.45 -25.94 12.04
CA ALA A 152 -6.91 -26.97 11.12
C ALA A 152 -7.05 -26.39 9.70
N PRO A 153 -6.55 -27.07 8.65
CA PRO A 153 -6.77 -26.66 7.26
C PRO A 153 -8.25 -26.37 6.97
N GLY A 154 -8.51 -25.27 6.25
CA GLY A 154 -9.86 -24.79 5.95
C GLY A 154 -10.57 -24.04 7.08
N SER A 155 -10.03 -24.03 8.31
CA SER A 155 -10.57 -23.18 9.39
C SER A 155 -10.36 -21.70 9.08
N ARG A 156 -11.22 -20.82 9.64
CA ARG A 156 -11.09 -19.36 9.46
C ARG A 156 -9.71 -18.85 9.89
N LEU A 157 -9.17 -19.37 11.00
CA LEU A 157 -7.83 -18.99 11.48
C LEU A 157 -6.73 -19.43 10.51
N PHE A 158 -6.81 -20.66 9.99
CA PHE A 158 -5.87 -21.15 8.97
C PHE A 158 -5.91 -20.26 7.73
N ASN A 159 -7.11 -19.98 7.21
CA ASN A 159 -7.33 -19.19 6.01
C ASN A 159 -6.75 -17.77 6.14
N THR A 160 -7.03 -17.06 7.24
CA THR A 160 -6.48 -15.72 7.47
C THR A 160 -4.95 -15.74 7.57
N ARG A 161 -4.36 -16.74 8.24
CA ARG A 161 -2.89 -16.84 8.33
C ARG A 161 -2.25 -17.25 7.01
N LEU A 162 -2.93 -18.03 6.18
CA LEU A 162 -2.46 -18.33 4.83
C LEU A 162 -2.35 -17.05 4.00
N ILE A 163 -3.36 -16.17 4.04
CA ILE A 163 -3.35 -14.86 3.36
C ILE A 163 -2.17 -14.01 3.89
N GLU A 164 -2.00 -13.94 5.21
CA GLU A 164 -0.89 -13.19 5.83
C GLU A 164 0.49 -13.68 5.38
N LEU A 165 0.72 -14.99 5.43
CA LEU A 165 2.00 -15.57 5.02
C LEU A 165 2.23 -15.42 3.51
N ALA A 166 1.18 -15.52 2.69
CA ALA A 166 1.27 -15.33 1.24
C ALA A 166 1.62 -13.88 0.87
N ALA A 167 1.03 -12.89 1.54
CA ALA A 167 1.39 -11.49 1.36
C ALA A 167 2.84 -11.21 1.77
N VAL A 168 3.26 -11.73 2.93
CA VAL A 168 4.64 -11.63 3.41
C VAL A 168 5.64 -12.31 2.48
N ALA A 169 5.25 -13.38 1.78
CA ALA A 169 6.09 -14.02 0.78
C ALA A 169 6.29 -13.12 -0.45
N MET A 170 5.24 -12.49 -0.97
CA MET A 170 5.36 -11.55 -2.11
C MET A 170 6.24 -10.35 -1.76
N HIS A 171 6.06 -9.78 -0.57
CA HIS A 171 6.94 -8.72 -0.04
C HIS A 171 8.40 -9.17 -0.03
N GLN A 172 8.71 -10.31 0.59
CA GLN A 172 10.08 -10.81 0.71
C GLN A 172 10.73 -11.10 -0.65
N ILE A 173 9.97 -11.65 -1.60
CA ILE A 173 10.48 -11.90 -2.96
C ILE A 173 10.82 -10.57 -3.64
N GLY A 174 9.97 -9.54 -3.52
CA GLY A 174 10.27 -8.20 -4.04
C GLY A 174 11.53 -7.60 -3.41
N THR A 175 11.66 -7.68 -2.09
CA THR A 175 12.86 -7.24 -1.35
C THR A 175 14.12 -7.98 -1.81
N LEU A 176 14.07 -9.30 -1.93
CA LEU A 176 15.19 -10.13 -2.36
C LEU A 176 15.63 -9.78 -3.78
N LEU A 177 14.69 -9.70 -4.73
CA LEU A 177 15.00 -9.38 -6.12
C LEU A 177 15.64 -8.00 -6.27
N PHE A 178 15.19 -7.03 -5.49
CA PHE A 178 15.78 -5.69 -5.48
C PHE A 178 17.22 -5.71 -4.92
N GLN A 179 17.46 -6.45 -3.84
CA GLN A 179 18.79 -6.60 -3.23
C GLN A 179 19.79 -7.35 -4.10
N LEU A 180 19.33 -8.16 -5.07
CA LEU A 180 20.22 -8.78 -6.06
C LEU A 180 20.80 -7.76 -7.05
N GLU A 181 20.27 -6.54 -7.11
CA GLU A 181 20.75 -5.42 -7.92
C GLU A 181 21.02 -5.82 -9.38
N LEU A 182 20.15 -6.65 -9.97
CA LEU A 182 20.34 -7.14 -11.34
C LEU A 182 20.31 -5.99 -12.36
N ARG A 183 19.46 -4.97 -12.12
CA ARG A 183 19.40 -3.68 -12.83
C ARG A 183 19.66 -3.82 -14.33
N MET A 184 18.86 -4.69 -14.97
CA MET A 184 19.07 -5.10 -16.35
C MET A 184 18.64 -4.05 -17.40
N HIS A 185 18.07 -2.93 -16.98
CA HIS A 185 17.60 -1.88 -17.87
C HIS A 185 18.73 -1.32 -18.73
N ASP A 186 18.47 -1.22 -20.04
CA ASP A 186 19.38 -0.65 -21.02
C ASP A 186 19.24 0.87 -21.05
N GLY A 187 19.79 1.53 -20.03
CA GLY A 187 19.68 2.98 -19.87
C GLY A 187 20.19 3.49 -18.52
N ASP A 188 20.13 4.82 -18.34
CA ASP A 188 20.58 5.46 -17.10
C ASP A 188 19.46 5.48 -16.05
N ILE A 189 19.42 4.41 -15.26
CA ILE A 189 18.47 4.25 -14.15
C ILE A 189 18.61 5.39 -13.12
N GLU A 190 19.83 5.89 -12.87
CA GLU A 190 20.07 6.95 -11.89
C GLU A 190 19.50 8.27 -12.36
N ARG A 191 19.73 8.63 -13.64
CA ARG A 191 19.12 9.82 -14.25
C ARG A 191 17.60 9.79 -14.13
N ILE A 192 16.97 8.64 -14.33
CA ILE A 192 15.51 8.51 -14.26
C ILE A 192 15.04 8.54 -12.80
N SER A 193 15.71 7.83 -11.90
CA SER A 193 15.27 7.70 -10.49
C SER A 193 15.52 8.95 -9.65
N GLN A 194 16.57 9.72 -9.99
CA GLN A 194 16.96 10.96 -9.28
C GLN A 194 16.44 12.21 -9.99
N TRP A 195 15.58 12.07 -10.99
CA TRP A 195 15.04 13.20 -11.72
C TRP A 195 14.24 14.11 -10.80
N SER A 196 14.50 15.41 -10.90
CA SER A 196 13.74 16.46 -10.23
C SER A 196 13.45 17.56 -11.23
N GLU A 197 12.23 18.08 -11.18
CA GLU A 197 11.87 19.28 -11.92
C GLU A 197 12.64 20.47 -11.32
N GLU A 198 13.40 21.18 -12.16
CA GLU A 198 14.04 22.44 -11.76
C GLU A 198 12.98 23.54 -11.73
N SER A 199 12.37 23.79 -10.58
CA SER A 199 11.41 24.89 -10.41
C SER A 199 12.12 26.25 -10.58
N PRO A 200 11.61 27.20 -11.41
CA PRO A 200 12.22 28.52 -11.65
C PRO A 200 12.35 29.47 -10.44
N GLY A 201 12.10 29.00 -9.22
CA GLY A 201 12.17 29.77 -7.97
C GLY A 201 12.85 29.04 -6.81
N GLY A 202 13.45 27.86 -7.04
CA GLY A 202 14.12 27.09 -5.98
C GLY A 202 13.17 26.44 -4.96
N GLU A 203 11.84 26.50 -5.19
CA GLU A 203 10.88 25.68 -4.47
C GLU A 203 11.16 24.21 -4.82
N ARG A 204 11.76 23.48 -3.87
CA ARG A 204 11.94 22.03 -3.97
C ARG A 204 10.58 21.42 -4.28
N GLY A 205 10.49 20.71 -5.40
CA GLY A 205 9.32 19.90 -5.74
C GLY A 205 9.03 18.84 -4.68
N LEU A 206 8.11 17.93 -4.98
CA LEU A 206 7.82 16.79 -4.10
C LEU A 206 9.14 16.11 -3.68
N PRO A 207 9.32 15.76 -2.39
CA PRO A 207 10.56 15.13 -1.94
C PRO A 207 10.81 13.86 -2.76
N LEU A 208 12.03 13.75 -3.29
CA LEU A 208 12.46 12.59 -4.06
C LEU A 208 12.25 11.33 -3.24
N ARG A 209 11.57 10.35 -3.84
CA ARG A 209 11.40 9.05 -3.22
C ARG A 209 12.70 8.26 -3.36
N PRO A 210 13.03 7.38 -2.39
CA PRO A 210 14.25 6.58 -2.48
C PRO A 210 14.26 5.59 -3.65
N THR A 211 13.09 5.34 -4.25
CA THR A 211 12.90 4.47 -5.40
C THR A 211 11.56 4.77 -6.08
N LEU A 212 11.48 4.50 -7.39
CA LEU A 212 10.24 4.56 -8.16
C LEU A 212 9.27 3.42 -7.78
N PHE A 213 9.79 2.30 -7.27
CA PHE A 213 9.03 1.17 -6.73
C PHE A 213 8.53 1.46 -5.31
N SER A 214 7.58 2.38 -5.17
CA SER A 214 7.13 2.82 -3.85
C SER A 214 5.62 2.84 -3.67
N HIS A 215 5.19 2.43 -2.49
CA HIS A 215 3.83 2.66 -2.00
C HIS A 215 3.81 3.99 -1.20
N HIS A 216 2.79 4.83 -1.39
CA HIS A 216 2.75 6.16 -0.75
C HIS A 216 2.70 6.12 0.78
N GLY A 217 2.10 5.08 1.36
CA GLY A 217 2.00 4.87 2.81
C GLY A 217 3.13 4.06 3.46
N TYR A 218 4.14 3.58 2.71
CA TYR A 218 5.22 2.73 3.24
C TYR A 218 6.59 3.23 2.72
N LEU A 219 7.05 4.36 3.27
CA LEU A 219 8.25 5.07 2.83
C LEU A 219 9.32 5.20 3.92
N ASP A 220 9.08 4.64 5.12
CA ASP A 220 9.95 4.75 6.31
C ASP A 220 11.18 3.83 6.24
N HIS A 221 11.88 3.86 5.11
CA HIS A 221 13.09 3.07 4.84
C HIS A 221 14.23 3.30 5.84
N ASP A 222 14.20 4.39 6.60
CA ASP A 222 15.15 4.66 7.68
C ASP A 222 14.84 3.86 8.96
N VAL A 223 13.64 3.27 9.06
CA VAL A 223 13.20 2.35 10.12
C VAL A 223 13.30 0.89 9.67
N TYR A 224 13.01 0.62 8.40
CA TYR A 224 12.88 -0.74 7.88
C TYR A 224 14.19 -1.55 7.96
N PRO A 225 14.11 -2.85 8.30
CA PRO A 225 15.29 -3.68 8.51
C PRO A 225 16.11 -3.89 7.23
N ASP A 226 15.45 -3.97 6.07
CA ASP A 226 16.09 -4.07 4.75
C ASP A 226 16.09 -2.72 4.00
N GLY A 227 15.80 -1.62 4.69
CA GLY A 227 15.87 -0.26 4.17
C GLY A 227 14.95 -0.01 2.97
N VAL A 228 15.51 0.47 1.87
CA VAL A 228 14.77 0.74 0.62
C VAL A 228 14.19 -0.54 0.02
N ALA A 229 14.82 -1.69 0.23
CA ALA A 229 14.31 -2.96 -0.30
C ALA A 229 12.96 -3.37 0.31
N ASP A 230 12.67 -2.97 1.56
CA ASP A 230 11.34 -3.14 2.15
C ASP A 230 10.30 -2.24 1.48
N VAL A 231 10.66 -1.01 1.07
CA VAL A 231 9.77 -0.12 0.29
C VAL A 231 9.36 -0.79 -1.02
N VAL A 232 10.32 -1.44 -1.69
CA VAL A 232 10.08 -2.21 -2.92
C VAL A 232 9.21 -3.44 -2.65
N GLY A 233 9.43 -4.12 -1.52
CA GLY A 233 8.59 -5.24 -1.08
C GLY A 233 7.12 -4.84 -0.93
N TYR A 234 6.84 -3.72 -0.26
CA TYR A 234 5.48 -3.18 -0.12
C TYR A 234 4.87 -2.79 -1.46
N TRP A 235 5.67 -2.20 -2.37
CA TRP A 235 5.21 -1.90 -3.72
C TRP A 235 4.86 -3.17 -4.50
N ALA A 236 5.69 -4.21 -4.42
CA ALA A 236 5.43 -5.48 -5.11
C ALA A 236 4.16 -6.15 -4.58
N GLU A 237 3.97 -6.15 -3.26
CA GLU A 237 2.76 -6.66 -2.61
C GLU A 237 1.51 -5.91 -3.09
N ASP A 238 1.56 -4.57 -3.14
CA ASP A 238 0.48 -3.76 -3.70
C ASP A 238 0.21 -4.07 -5.17
N ARG A 239 1.25 -4.17 -6.01
CA ARG A 239 1.14 -4.54 -7.44
C ARG A 239 0.44 -5.87 -7.63
N ILE A 240 0.80 -6.87 -6.86
CA ILE A 240 0.32 -8.25 -7.04
C ILE A 240 -1.05 -8.46 -6.41
N LEU A 241 -1.22 -8.08 -5.14
CA LEU A 241 -2.46 -8.36 -4.40
C LEU A 241 -3.53 -7.27 -4.60
N GLY A 242 -3.13 -6.06 -5.00
CA GLY A 242 -4.00 -4.89 -5.07
C GLY A 242 -3.87 -3.95 -3.87
N GLY A 243 -3.06 -4.30 -2.88
CA GLY A 243 -2.71 -3.45 -1.76
C GLY A 243 -1.79 -4.16 -0.76
N VAL A 244 -1.18 -3.40 0.14
CA VAL A 244 -0.45 -3.97 1.27
C VAL A 244 -1.44 -4.54 2.28
N ALA A 245 -1.27 -5.80 2.63
CA ALA A 245 -2.10 -6.55 3.54
C ALA A 245 -1.74 -6.25 5.00
N VAL A 246 -2.70 -5.73 5.74
CA VAL A 246 -2.60 -5.50 7.18
C VAL A 246 -3.75 -6.16 7.93
N PHE A 247 -3.56 -6.36 9.23
CA PHE A 247 -4.47 -7.13 10.05
C PHE A 247 -4.90 -6.32 11.27
N ASP A 248 -6.14 -6.51 11.69
CA ASP A 248 -6.66 -5.91 12.92
C ASP A 248 -6.07 -6.61 14.16
N ARG A 249 -4.92 -6.10 14.62
CA ARG A 249 -4.20 -6.65 15.77
C ARG A 249 -4.90 -6.37 17.09
N ALA A 250 -5.70 -5.31 17.18
CA ALA A 250 -6.49 -5.02 18.38
C ALA A 250 -7.51 -6.14 18.62
N SER A 251 -8.26 -6.53 17.58
CA SER A 251 -9.22 -7.63 17.65
C SER A 251 -8.53 -8.97 17.94
N GLU A 252 -7.36 -9.22 17.34
CA GLU A 252 -6.57 -10.43 17.61
C GLU A 252 -6.14 -10.53 19.09
N GLN A 253 -5.76 -9.41 19.70
CA GLN A 253 -5.36 -9.38 21.12
C GLN A 253 -6.55 -9.59 22.06
N LEU A 254 -7.70 -8.98 21.75
CA LEU A 254 -8.91 -9.08 22.56
C LEU A 254 -9.55 -10.47 22.49
N ALA A 255 -9.52 -11.11 21.32
CA ALA A 255 -10.10 -12.43 21.13
C ALA A 255 -9.19 -13.33 20.26
N PRO A 256 -8.10 -13.88 20.83
CA PRO A 256 -7.09 -14.67 20.11
C PRO A 256 -7.62 -15.92 19.40
N GLN A 257 -8.81 -16.40 19.79
CA GLN A 257 -9.49 -17.53 19.17
C GLN A 257 -10.16 -17.17 17.82
N PHE A 258 -10.37 -15.88 17.54
CA PHE A 258 -10.90 -15.40 16.27
C PHE A 258 -9.79 -14.78 15.42
N PRO A 259 -9.76 -15.06 14.11
CA PRO A 259 -8.78 -14.44 13.23
C PRO A 259 -9.04 -12.94 13.11
N PRO A 260 -7.97 -12.13 12.93
CA PRO A 260 -8.12 -10.70 12.65
C PRO A 260 -8.81 -10.49 11.30
N ASN A 261 -9.48 -9.35 11.17
CA ASN A 261 -9.96 -8.88 9.87
C ASN A 261 -8.77 -8.52 8.96
N VAL A 262 -8.91 -8.81 7.67
CA VAL A 262 -7.90 -8.51 6.64
C VAL A 262 -8.26 -7.19 5.96
N TYR A 263 -7.28 -6.29 5.87
CA TYR A 263 -7.42 -5.01 5.18
C TYR A 263 -6.33 -4.88 4.14
N PHE A 264 -6.68 -4.28 2.99
CA PHE A 264 -5.70 -3.87 1.99
C PHE A 264 -5.56 -2.35 1.98
N HIS A 265 -4.35 -1.89 1.66
CA HIS A 265 -4.01 -0.49 1.43
C HIS A 265 -3.43 -0.35 0.03
N SER A 266 -4.21 0.20 -0.90
CA SER A 266 -3.83 0.32 -2.31
C SER A 266 -3.11 1.62 -2.62
N CYS A 267 -2.16 1.57 -3.55
CA CYS A 267 -1.56 2.73 -4.19
C CYS A 267 -1.87 2.75 -5.71
N ARG A 268 -3.16 2.80 -6.07
CA ARG A 268 -3.64 2.90 -7.47
C ARG A 268 -4.32 4.23 -7.72
N GLN A 269 -4.18 4.78 -8.93
CA GLN A 269 -4.73 6.10 -9.26
C GLN A 269 -6.25 6.21 -9.00
N ARG A 270 -6.98 5.13 -9.28
CA ARG A 270 -8.44 5.04 -9.19
C ARG A 270 -8.94 4.19 -8.02
N ALA A 271 -8.08 3.83 -7.07
CA ALA A 271 -8.49 3.18 -5.84
C ALA A 271 -8.55 4.18 -4.67
N THR A 272 -9.26 3.78 -3.60
CA THR A 272 -9.24 4.50 -2.33
C THR A 272 -7.82 4.55 -1.76
N HIS A 273 -7.45 5.68 -1.16
CA HIS A 273 -6.21 5.78 -0.35
C HIS A 273 -6.40 5.27 1.09
N ARG A 274 -7.64 4.97 1.48
CA ARG A 274 -7.96 4.44 2.81
C ARG A 274 -7.73 2.94 2.83
N TYR A 275 -7.41 2.40 4.01
CA TYR A 275 -7.47 0.97 4.26
C TYR A 275 -8.91 0.50 4.07
N TYR A 276 -9.11 -0.61 3.39
CA TYR A 276 -10.44 -1.20 3.21
C TYR A 276 -10.43 -2.65 3.64
N GLN A 277 -11.44 -3.03 4.42
CA GLN A 277 -11.61 -4.41 4.84
C GLN A 277 -11.98 -5.26 3.62
N LEU A 278 -11.30 -6.39 3.43
CA LEU A 278 -11.71 -7.36 2.44
C LEU A 278 -13.03 -7.99 2.87
N ARG A 279 -13.98 -8.04 1.94
CA ARG A 279 -15.25 -8.71 2.16
C ARG A 279 -15.06 -10.23 2.21
N ASP A 280 -16.05 -10.93 2.75
CA ASP A 280 -16.00 -12.40 2.86
C ASP A 280 -15.91 -13.07 1.48
N ASP A 281 -16.59 -12.54 0.46
CA ASP A 281 -16.51 -13.03 -0.93
C ASP A 281 -15.12 -12.80 -1.55
N GLN A 282 -14.52 -11.63 -1.31
CA GLN A 282 -13.15 -11.33 -1.77
C GLN A 282 -12.11 -12.24 -1.11
N GLN A 283 -12.24 -12.45 0.22
CA GLN A 283 -11.36 -13.36 0.96
C GLN A 283 -11.53 -14.80 0.48
N GLN A 284 -12.77 -15.26 0.28
CA GLN A 284 -13.04 -16.61 -0.20
C GLN A 284 -12.50 -16.83 -1.61
N ALA A 285 -12.75 -15.91 -2.55
CA ALA A 285 -12.21 -16.00 -3.91
C ALA A 285 -10.68 -16.07 -3.91
N LEU A 286 -10.02 -15.25 -3.07
CA LEU A 286 -8.57 -15.29 -2.89
C LEU A 286 -8.12 -16.66 -2.37
N LEU A 287 -8.77 -17.20 -1.35
CA LEU A 287 -8.44 -18.50 -0.78
C LEU A 287 -8.63 -19.65 -1.78
N ASP A 288 -9.74 -19.64 -2.53
CA ASP A 288 -10.02 -20.63 -3.56
C ASP A 288 -8.90 -20.63 -4.61
N PHE A 289 -8.44 -19.45 -5.02
CA PHE A 289 -7.29 -19.31 -5.91
C PHE A 289 -5.97 -19.79 -5.29
N LEU A 290 -5.67 -19.39 -4.04
CA LEU A 290 -4.43 -19.79 -3.35
C LEU A 290 -4.36 -21.32 -3.13
N LEU A 291 -5.49 -21.98 -2.94
CA LEU A 291 -5.55 -23.41 -2.63
C LEU A 291 -5.80 -24.31 -3.86
N ALA A 292 -6.18 -23.72 -5.00
CA ALA A 292 -6.39 -24.43 -6.24
C ALA A 292 -5.15 -25.24 -6.66
N GLU A 293 -5.35 -26.47 -7.14
CA GLU A 293 -4.24 -27.34 -7.50
C GLU A 293 -3.51 -26.87 -8.76
N ASN A 294 -4.27 -26.30 -9.71
CA ASN A 294 -3.77 -25.78 -10.98
C ASN A 294 -4.68 -24.63 -11.44
N PRO A 295 -4.66 -23.46 -10.77
CA PRO A 295 -5.50 -22.35 -11.19
C PRO A 295 -5.06 -21.83 -12.56
N ALA A 296 -6.02 -21.55 -13.43
CA ALA A 296 -5.74 -20.79 -14.64
C ALA A 296 -5.33 -19.36 -14.23
N PRO A 297 -4.23 -18.79 -14.77
CA PRO A 297 -3.80 -17.43 -14.43
C PRO A 297 -4.89 -16.37 -14.62
N SER A 298 -5.74 -16.52 -15.65
CA SER A 298 -6.85 -15.62 -15.96
C SER A 298 -8.02 -15.69 -14.97
N ALA A 299 -8.04 -16.69 -14.08
CA ALA A 299 -9.06 -16.85 -13.05
C ALA A 299 -8.63 -16.27 -11.70
N ALA A 300 -7.44 -15.66 -11.62
CA ALA A 300 -6.95 -15.07 -10.38
C ALA A 300 -7.81 -13.86 -9.99
N PRO A 301 -8.30 -13.77 -8.74
CA PRO A 301 -9.11 -12.64 -8.27
C PRO A 301 -8.26 -11.40 -7.96
N ILE A 302 -6.97 -11.41 -8.33
CA ILE A 302 -6.00 -10.37 -8.03
C ILE A 302 -5.67 -9.54 -9.29
N PRO A 303 -5.41 -8.22 -9.15
CA PRO A 303 -5.36 -7.47 -7.90
C PRO A 303 -6.77 -7.18 -7.34
N ILE A 304 -6.96 -7.33 -6.04
CA ILE A 304 -8.22 -7.02 -5.35
C ILE A 304 -8.22 -5.54 -5.00
N LEU A 305 -8.94 -4.73 -5.77
CA LEU A 305 -9.14 -3.31 -5.50
C LEU A 305 -10.47 -3.08 -4.78
N ALA A 306 -10.52 -2.05 -3.95
CA ALA A 306 -11.75 -1.65 -3.28
C ALA A 306 -12.81 -1.22 -4.30
N ASP A 307 -14.04 -1.66 -4.08
CA ASP A 307 -15.23 -1.15 -4.76
C ASP A 307 -16.21 -0.51 -3.75
N ASP A 308 -17.41 -0.22 -4.21
CA ASP A 308 -18.48 0.38 -3.41
C ASP A 308 -19.02 -0.54 -2.32
N GLY A 309 -18.84 -1.85 -2.44
CA GLY A 309 -19.18 -2.86 -1.44
C GLY A 309 -18.18 -2.92 -0.29
N ASN A 310 -16.95 -2.42 -0.47
CA ASN A 310 -15.98 -2.27 0.61
C ASN A 310 -16.31 -1.04 1.48
N VAL A 311 -17.35 -1.15 2.32
CA VAL A 311 -17.87 -0.03 3.13
C VAL A 311 -17.05 0.24 4.40
N VAL A 312 -16.36 -0.76 4.94
CA VAL A 312 -15.51 -0.58 6.13
C VAL A 312 -14.16 -0.05 5.68
N ARG A 313 -13.95 1.26 5.88
CA ARG A 313 -12.73 1.96 5.50
C ARG A 313 -12.13 2.73 6.66
N VAL A 314 -10.80 2.76 6.71
CA VAL A 314 -10.04 3.41 7.78
C VAL A 314 -9.01 4.35 7.16
N ASP A 315 -9.02 5.61 7.59
CA ASP A 315 -8.04 6.60 7.16
C ASP A 315 -6.63 6.17 7.57
N GLN A 316 -5.64 6.48 6.72
CA GLN A 316 -4.25 6.04 6.93
C GLN A 316 -3.70 6.50 8.28
N GLU A 317 -4.10 7.70 8.70
CA GLU A 317 -3.73 8.37 9.93
C GLU A 317 -4.29 7.65 11.18
N GLN A 318 -5.42 6.98 11.04
CA GLN A 318 -6.08 6.26 12.14
C GLN A 318 -5.66 4.79 12.21
N ALA A 319 -4.99 4.26 11.18
CA ALA A 319 -4.69 2.85 11.09
C ALA A 319 -3.79 2.35 12.23
N LEU A 320 -2.76 3.10 12.63
CA LEU A 320 -1.90 2.73 13.77
C LEU A 320 -2.68 2.73 15.10
N VAL A 321 -3.52 3.75 15.34
CA VAL A 321 -4.38 3.84 16.52
C VAL A 321 -5.37 2.67 16.59
N ARG A 322 -5.93 2.27 15.45
CA ARG A 322 -6.80 1.09 15.32
C ARG A 322 -6.03 -0.23 15.28
N GLN A 323 -4.70 -0.18 15.40
CA GLN A 323 -3.79 -1.33 15.31
C GLN A 323 -3.96 -2.17 14.05
N LEU A 324 -4.25 -1.51 12.93
CA LEU A 324 -4.23 -2.09 11.60
C LEU A 324 -2.80 -2.05 11.09
N TYR A 325 -2.04 -3.11 11.33
CA TYR A 325 -0.68 -3.26 10.82
C TYR A 325 -0.32 -4.74 10.68
N ARG A 326 0.63 -5.04 9.80
CA ARG A 326 1.31 -6.33 9.81
C ARG A 326 2.35 -6.34 10.92
N ASP A 327 3.25 -5.36 10.89
CA ASP A 327 4.32 -5.15 11.86
C ASP A 327 4.18 -3.77 12.50
N VAL A 328 4.34 -3.66 13.83
CA VAL A 328 4.10 -2.39 14.56
C VAL A 328 5.02 -1.24 14.11
N TRP A 329 6.16 -1.55 13.50
CA TRP A 329 7.18 -0.61 13.03
C TRP A 329 7.04 -0.27 11.53
N GLU A 330 6.05 -0.82 10.82
CA GLU A 330 5.93 -0.67 9.37
C GLU A 330 5.66 0.78 8.92
N ARG A 331 5.21 1.63 9.84
CA ARG A 331 4.93 3.05 9.61
C ARG A 331 5.27 3.85 10.86
N LYS A 332 5.76 5.07 10.65
CA LYS A 332 5.85 6.04 11.75
C LYS A 332 4.48 6.66 12.05
N PRO A 333 4.24 7.08 13.30
CA PRO A 333 3.08 7.90 13.65
C PRO A 333 3.03 9.19 12.81
N PRO A 334 1.82 9.66 12.44
CA PRO A 334 1.69 10.91 11.68
C PRO A 334 2.10 12.12 12.52
N THR A 335 2.65 13.15 11.85
CA THR A 335 2.95 14.43 12.49
C THR A 335 1.71 15.31 12.61
N ARG A 336 1.73 16.26 13.54
CA ARG A 336 0.67 17.27 13.72
C ARG A 336 0.40 18.05 12.43
N GLU A 337 1.46 18.44 11.75
CA GLU A 337 1.42 19.19 10.50
C GLU A 337 0.75 18.36 9.40
N TYR A 338 1.11 17.08 9.31
CA TYR A 338 0.49 16.15 8.38
C TYR A 338 -1.01 15.96 8.68
N LEU A 339 -1.40 15.76 9.94
CA LEU A 339 -2.80 15.63 10.34
C LEU A 339 -3.63 16.89 10.01
N LYS A 340 -3.07 18.09 10.20
CA LYS A 340 -3.71 19.35 9.80
C LYS A 340 -3.89 19.42 8.28
N LEU A 341 -2.87 19.03 7.52
CA LEU A 341 -2.94 19.02 6.05
C LEU A 341 -4.06 18.10 5.57
N VAL A 342 -4.08 16.84 6.01
CA VAL A 342 -5.06 15.85 5.52
C VAL A 342 -6.48 16.12 6.00
N SER A 343 -6.65 16.68 7.21
CA SER A 343 -7.99 17.06 7.71
C SER A 343 -8.64 18.19 6.91
N SER A 344 -7.84 19.03 6.24
CA SER A 344 -8.31 20.11 5.36
C SER A 344 -8.58 19.67 3.92
N ARG A 345 -8.18 18.46 3.52
CA ARG A 345 -8.33 17.99 2.14
C ARG A 345 -9.80 17.73 1.80
N PRO A 346 -10.25 18.08 0.57
CA PRO A 346 -11.56 17.68 0.09
C PRO A 346 -11.75 16.17 0.13
N ARG A 347 -12.92 15.72 0.57
CA ARG A 347 -13.25 14.30 0.69
C ARG A 347 -14.01 13.85 -0.57
N SER A 348 -13.48 12.82 -1.24
CA SER A 348 -14.11 12.25 -2.44
C SER A 348 -15.04 11.08 -2.08
N THR A 349 -16.04 10.80 -2.93
CA THR A 349 -16.90 9.61 -2.77
C THR A 349 -16.18 8.30 -3.06
N VAL A 350 -15.06 8.36 -3.78
CA VAL A 350 -14.18 7.21 -4.03
C VAL A 350 -13.49 6.77 -2.76
N ASP A 351 -13.20 7.67 -1.82
CA ASP A 351 -12.57 7.35 -0.53
C ASP A 351 -13.60 7.22 0.60
N TYR A 352 -14.64 8.06 0.58
CA TYR A 352 -15.71 8.15 1.58
C TYR A 352 -17.07 7.81 0.95
N PRO A 353 -17.37 6.52 0.71
CA PRO A 353 -18.61 6.09 0.08
C PRO A 353 -19.85 6.51 0.89
N GLU A 354 -19.72 6.68 2.20
CA GLU A 354 -20.76 7.20 3.10
C GLU A 354 -21.28 8.59 2.70
N TYR A 355 -20.48 9.39 1.98
CA TYR A 355 -20.91 10.71 1.51
C TYR A 355 -21.67 10.70 0.19
N LYS A 356 -21.79 9.55 -0.48
CA LYS A 356 -22.56 9.47 -1.74
C LYS A 356 -24.01 9.92 -1.56
N ALA A 357 -24.65 9.51 -0.47
CA ALA A 357 -26.03 9.92 -0.16
C ALA A 357 -26.13 11.43 0.10
N PHE A 358 -25.17 12.00 0.84
CA PHE A 358 -25.10 13.41 1.15
C PHE A 358 -24.89 14.29 -0.10
N ILE A 359 -23.93 13.91 -0.96
CA ILE A 359 -23.66 14.65 -2.20
C ILE A 359 -24.82 14.53 -3.18
N LYS A 360 -25.44 13.33 -3.29
CA LYS A 360 -26.65 13.17 -4.11
C LYS A 360 -27.78 14.09 -3.63
N HIS A 361 -27.97 14.21 -2.31
CA HIS A 361 -28.97 15.11 -1.74
C HIS A 361 -28.70 16.58 -2.09
N ILE A 362 -27.46 17.06 -1.96
CA ILE A 362 -27.06 18.42 -2.35
C ILE A 362 -27.35 18.68 -3.82
N ASN A 363 -26.97 17.76 -4.71
CA ASN A 363 -27.17 17.96 -6.15
C ASN A 363 -28.66 18.02 -6.50
N THR A 364 -29.50 17.16 -5.90
CA THR A 364 -30.95 17.21 -6.13
C THR A 364 -31.63 18.48 -5.59
N THR A 365 -31.16 19.04 -4.48
CA THR A 365 -31.69 20.31 -3.96
C THR A 365 -31.18 21.53 -4.73
N SER A 366 -30.03 21.41 -5.38
CA SER A 366 -29.47 22.43 -6.29
C SER A 366 -30.26 22.50 -7.61
N ASP A 367 -30.66 21.34 -8.16
CA ASP A 367 -31.45 21.25 -9.41
C ASP A 367 -32.91 21.70 -9.23
N HIS A 368 -33.45 21.68 -8.01
CA HIS A 368 -34.79 22.19 -7.72
C HIS A 368 -34.82 23.70 -7.43
N GLY A 369 -33.67 24.38 -7.51
CA GLY A 369 -33.56 25.84 -7.39
C GLY A 369 -33.71 26.61 -8.70
N VAL A 370 -33.88 25.93 -9.84
CA VAL A 370 -33.98 26.55 -11.18
C VAL A 370 -35.26 26.14 -11.92
N GLU A 371 -36.40 26.01 -11.22
CA GLU A 371 -37.71 26.03 -11.88
C GLU A 371 -38.72 26.74 -10.97
N GLY A 372 -39.00 28.01 -11.29
CA GLY A 372 -39.93 28.83 -10.51
C GLY A 372 -39.99 30.30 -10.91
N GLY A 373 -39.88 30.62 -12.20
CA GLY A 373 -40.49 31.83 -12.73
C GLY A 373 -41.92 31.50 -13.15
N ASP A 374 -42.94 32.12 -12.55
CA ASP A 374 -43.61 33.29 -13.15
C ASP A 374 -44.84 33.76 -12.31
N ALA A 375 -45.18 35.04 -12.53
CA ALA A 375 -46.43 35.77 -12.30
C ALA A 375 -46.64 36.58 -10.99
N GLY A 376 -46.67 37.92 -11.15
CA GLY A 376 -47.31 38.85 -10.20
C GLY A 376 -46.86 40.31 -10.31
N GLY A 377 -47.35 41.08 -11.29
CA GLY A 377 -46.77 42.36 -11.72
C GLY A 377 -47.05 43.62 -10.89
N SER A 378 -46.37 44.72 -11.25
CA SER A 378 -46.89 46.11 -11.17
C SER A 378 -45.99 47.08 -11.95
N THR A 379 -46.54 47.59 -13.05
CA THR A 379 -46.47 48.96 -13.62
C THR A 379 -45.16 49.79 -13.68
N GLU A 380 -44.97 50.33 -14.90
CA GLU A 380 -44.57 51.72 -15.24
C GLU A 380 -43.08 52.06 -15.48
N GLY A 381 -42.80 52.63 -16.66
CA GLY A 381 -41.59 53.40 -16.92
C GLY A 381 -41.01 53.28 -18.33
N GLU A 382 -41.54 54.05 -19.28
CA GLU A 382 -40.92 54.32 -20.58
C GLU A 382 -39.42 54.70 -20.48
N ARG A 383 -38.60 54.25 -21.43
CA ARG A 383 -37.77 55.16 -22.26
C ARG A 383 -37.10 54.47 -23.46
N LYS A 384 -37.55 54.97 -24.61
CA LYS A 384 -37.04 54.92 -26.00
C LYS A 384 -35.51 55.04 -26.18
N ARG A 385 -35.08 54.55 -27.38
CA ARG A 385 -33.90 54.86 -28.24
C ARG A 385 -32.66 53.99 -28.01
N LYS A 386 -31.94 53.51 -29.03
CA LYS A 386 -32.07 53.49 -30.51
C LYS A 386 -30.97 52.53 -30.98
N ARG A 387 -31.25 51.68 -31.98
CA ARG A 387 -30.21 51.03 -32.80
C ARG A 387 -29.50 52.10 -33.62
N GLU A 388 -28.19 51.94 -33.80
CA GLU A 388 -27.52 52.30 -35.04
C GLU A 388 -26.47 51.23 -35.32
N ASP A 389 -26.77 50.43 -36.33
CA ASP A 389 -25.82 49.64 -37.11
C ASP A 389 -24.81 50.58 -37.78
N SER A 390 -23.59 50.10 -38.01
CA SER A 390 -22.92 50.26 -39.31
C SER A 390 -21.76 49.27 -39.42
N GLN A 391 -21.84 48.49 -40.50
CA GLN A 391 -20.82 47.64 -41.08
C GLN A 391 -19.70 48.47 -41.74
N ASP A 392 -18.76 47.71 -42.31
CA ASP A 392 -17.72 48.03 -43.30
C ASP A 392 -16.34 48.25 -42.67
N GLY A 393 -15.26 47.56 -43.06
CA GLY A 393 -15.03 46.66 -44.18
C GLY A 393 -13.55 46.79 -44.59
N GLN A 394 -12.93 45.68 -45.01
CA GLN A 394 -11.62 45.57 -45.68
C GLN A 394 -10.40 45.93 -44.78
N THR A 395 -9.28 45.20 -44.74
CA THR A 395 -8.65 44.25 -45.65
C THR A 395 -7.72 43.35 -44.84
#